data_AF-A0A6I7NMI2-F1
#
_entry.id   AF-A0A6I7NMI2-F1
#
_cell.length_a   1.000
_cell.length_b   1.000
_cell.length_c   1.000
_cell.angle_alpha   90.00
_cell.angle_beta   90.00
_cell.angle_gamma   90.00
#
_symmetry.space_group_name_H-M   'P 1'
#
loop_
_entity.id
_entity.type
_entity.pdbx_description
1 polymer ?
#
loop_
_entity_poly.entity_id
_entity_poly.type
_entity_poly.pdbx_seq_one_letter_code
_entity_poly.pdbx_strand_id
1 'polypeptide(L)' 'MFENNMHTHSTIRERVNILRDQGYRGFTLFGGKQGLEGSFRVSAKNNKGLMLNADGDSLDEAYENMIEKIDYTLDDHY' A
#
# COMPACT_ATOMS: atom_id res chain seq x y z
N MET A 1 2.54 -30.00 10.87
CA MET A 1 2.04 -28.81 11.58
C MET A 1 2.22 -27.64 10.63
N PHE A 2 1.13 -26.97 10.27
CA PHE A 2 1.13 -25.89 9.27
C PHE A 2 1.36 -24.55 9.98
N GLU A 3 2.61 -24.20 10.23
CA GLU A 3 3.02 -22.90 10.75
C GLU A 3 3.80 -22.16 9.68
N ASN A 4 3.11 -21.46 8.77
CA ASN A 4 3.78 -20.54 7.83
C ASN A 4 2.92 -19.36 7.37
N ASN A 5 1.80 -19.05 8.05
CA ASN A 5 0.92 -17.93 7.67
C ASN A 5 0.96 -16.72 8.63
N MET A 6 1.76 -16.75 9.70
CA MET A 6 1.82 -15.64 10.68
C MET A 6 2.97 -14.63 10.42
N HIS A 7 4.04 -15.02 9.73
CA HIS A 7 5.17 -14.09 9.46
C HIS A 7 4.88 -13.09 8.33
N THR A 8 4.16 -13.51 7.29
CA THR A 8 3.79 -12.64 6.16
C THR A 8 2.79 -11.55 6.56
N HIS A 9 1.78 -11.89 7.36
CA HIS A 9 0.76 -10.95 7.82
C HIS A 9 1.30 -9.89 8.80
N SER A 10 2.32 -10.24 9.59
CA SER A 10 3.01 -9.29 10.46
C SER A 10 3.80 -8.27 9.63
N THR A 11 4.47 -8.75 8.59
CA THR A 11 5.31 -7.93 7.70
C THR A 11 4.49 -6.90 6.92
N ILE A 12 3.33 -7.28 6.34
CA ILE A 12 2.52 -6.34 5.55
C ILE A 12 1.96 -5.22 6.42
N ARG A 13 1.50 -5.55 7.63
CA ARG A 13 0.94 -4.58 8.57
C ARG A 13 1.99 -3.59 9.08
N GLU A 14 3.21 -4.06 9.32
CA GLU A 14 4.35 -3.19 9.62
C GLU A 14 4.68 -2.25 8.45
N ARG A 15 4.66 -2.74 7.21
CA ARG A 15 4.88 -1.91 6.01
C ARG A 15 3.78 -0.87 5.81
N VAL A 16 2.52 -1.23 6.08
CA VAL A 16 1.39 -0.29 6.05
C VAL A 16 1.58 0.81 7.11
N ASN A 17 1.97 0.45 8.33
CA ASN A 17 2.26 1.43 9.38
C ASN A 17 3.39 2.39 8.95
N ILE A 18 4.47 1.86 8.36
CA ILE A 18 5.57 2.65 7.81
C ILE A 18 5.07 3.61 6.71
N LEU A 19 4.30 3.11 5.74
CA LEU A 19 3.73 3.92 4.66
C LEU A 19 2.87 5.07 5.19
N ARG A 20 2.12 4.83 6.26
CA ARG A 20 1.23 5.82 6.88
C ARG A 20 1.96 6.89 7.67
N ASP A 21 3.00 6.51 8.40
CA ASP A 21 3.69 7.41 9.33
C ASP A 21 4.79 8.24 8.63
N GLN A 22 5.63 7.57 7.84
CA GLN A 22 6.85 8.16 7.26
C GLN A 22 6.93 8.02 5.74
N GLY A 23 6.00 7.28 5.12
CA GLY A 23 6.10 6.87 3.72
C GLY A 23 6.90 5.58 3.55
N TYR A 24 6.74 4.94 2.39
CA TYR A 24 7.34 3.64 2.09
C TYR A 24 8.04 3.65 0.74
N ARG A 25 9.32 3.26 0.72
CA ARG A 25 10.18 3.19 -0.48
C ARG A 25 10.15 4.46 -1.36
N GLY A 26 10.11 5.63 -0.72
CA GLY A 26 10.06 6.93 -1.42
C GLY A 26 8.66 7.35 -1.89
N PHE A 27 7.61 6.62 -1.53
CA PHE A 27 6.23 7.04 -1.73
C PHE A 27 5.62 7.54 -0.42
N THR A 28 4.88 8.63 -0.50
CA THR A 28 4.13 9.19 0.63
C THR A 28 2.64 9.25 0.27
N LEU A 29 1.79 8.88 1.23
CA LEU A 29 0.34 9.00 1.08
C LEU A 29 -0.05 10.48 1.08
N PHE A 30 -0.90 10.87 0.14
CA PHE A 30 -1.39 12.25 0.04
C PHE A 30 -2.91 12.35 -0.08
N GLY A 31 -3.61 11.22 -0.03
CA GLY A 31 -5.07 11.19 0.00
C GLY A 31 -5.62 9.78 0.21
N GLY A 32 -6.70 9.71 0.99
CA GLY A 32 -7.58 8.55 1.06
C GLY A 32 -9.00 9.04 0.86
N LYS A 33 -9.71 8.48 -0.12
CA LYS A 33 -11.12 8.81 -0.36
C LYS A 33 -11.94 7.54 -0.46
N GLN A 34 -13.17 7.61 0.02
CA GLN A 34 -14.14 6.57 -0.29
C GLN A 34 -14.40 6.61 -1.81
N GLY A 35 -14.16 5.48 -2.45
CA GLY A 35 -14.42 5.25 -3.85
C GLY A 35 -15.91 5.03 -4.12
N LEU A 36 -16.22 4.65 -5.36
CA LEU A 36 -17.59 4.31 -5.75
C LEU A 36 -17.98 2.97 -5.13
N GLU A 37 -19.29 2.79 -4.86
CA GLU A 37 -19.86 1.52 -4.40
C GLU A 37 -19.31 0.99 -3.06
N GLY A 38 -18.84 1.89 -2.19
CA GLY A 38 -18.35 1.52 -0.86
C GLY A 38 -16.88 1.11 -0.80
N SER A 39 -16.17 1.11 -1.93
CA SER A 39 -14.72 0.90 -1.97
C SER A 39 -13.94 2.05 -1.29
N PHE A 40 -12.69 1.79 -0.95
CA PHE A 40 -11.73 2.76 -0.44
C PHE A 40 -10.59 2.89 -1.45
N ARG A 41 -10.23 4.13 -1.78
CA ARG A 41 -9.07 4.44 -2.62
C ARG A 41 -8.03 5.20 -1.81
N VAL A 42 -6.79 4.73 -1.89
CA VAL A 42 -5.62 5.42 -1.35
C VAL A 42 -4.68 5.84 -2.48
N SER A 43 -4.06 7.01 -2.32
CA SER A 43 -3.17 7.60 -3.31
C SER A 43 -1.81 7.90 -2.69
N ALA A 44 -0.74 7.45 -3.35
CA ALA A 44 0.64 7.67 -2.94
C ALA A 44 1.44 8.33 -4.06
N LYS A 45 2.34 9.23 -3.71
CA LYS A 45 3.19 9.96 -4.67
C LYS A 45 4.65 9.83 -4.26
N ASN A 46 5.54 9.67 -5.22
CA ASN A 46 6.97 9.72 -4.98
C ASN A 46 7.62 11.07 -5.36
N ASN A 47 8.88 11.22 -4.99
CA ASN A 47 9.73 12.38 -5.22
C ASN A 47 9.91 12.69 -6.72
N LYS A 48 9.77 11.66 -7.58
CA LYS A 48 9.85 11.77 -9.04
C LYS A 48 8.54 12.25 -9.67
N GLY A 49 7.49 12.45 -8.88
CA GLY A 49 6.18 12.86 -9.35
C GLY A 49 5.26 11.71 -9.79
N LEU A 50 5.71 10.46 -9.70
CA LEU A 50 4.88 9.30 -10.00
C LEU A 50 3.79 9.15 -8.95
N MET A 51 2.55 9.01 -9.39
CA MET A 51 1.40 8.80 -8.54
C MET A 51 0.85 7.39 -8.75
N LEU A 52 0.64 6.70 -7.64
CA LEU A 52 -0.02 5.40 -7.59
C LEU A 52 -1.35 5.56 -6.87
N ASN A 53 -2.33 4.81 -7.34
CA ASN A 53 -3.64 4.67 -6.69
C ASN A 53 -3.91 3.19 -6.49
N ALA A 54 -4.41 2.84 -5.32
CA ALA A 54 -4.87 1.50 -5.00
C ALA A 54 -6.27 1.58 -4.43
N ASP A 55 -7.11 0.62 -4.83
CA ASP A 55 -8.48 0.48 -4.40
C ASP A 55 -8.59 -0.80 -3.55
N GLY A 56 -9.52 -0.83 -2.61
CA GLY A 56 -9.85 -2.02 -1.83
C GLY A 56 -11.25 -1.91 -1.23
N ASP A 57 -11.83 -3.04 -0.83
CA ASP A 57 -13.15 -3.09 -0.19
C ASP A 57 -13.12 -2.54 1.24
N SER A 58 -11.93 -2.40 1.81
CA SER A 58 -11.67 -1.76 3.10
C SER A 58 -10.44 -0.87 3.02
N LEU A 59 -10.34 0.09 3.94
CA LEU A 59 -9.18 0.99 4.00
C LEU A 59 -7.85 0.21 4.20
N ASP A 60 -7.88 -0.86 5.00
CA ASP A 60 -6.71 -1.72 5.25
C ASP A 60 -6.27 -2.42 3.95
N GLU A 61 -7.21 -3.04 3.23
CA GLU A 61 -6.95 -3.70 1.95
C GLU A 61 -6.43 -2.71 0.89
N ALA A 62 -6.97 -1.49 0.84
CA ALA A 62 -6.48 -0.46 -0.05
C ALA A 62 -5.00 -0.09 0.26
N TYR A 63 -4.59 -0.10 1.54
CA TYR A 63 -3.19 0.10 1.91
C TYR A 63 -2.31 -1.10 1.57
N GLU A 64 -2.79 -2.33 1.80
CA GLU A 64 -2.06 -3.54 1.41
C GLU A 64 -1.81 -3.55 -0.11
N ASN A 65 -2.86 -3.32 -0.90
CA ASN A 65 -2.79 -3.20 -2.36
C ASN A 65 -1.83 -2.07 -2.80
N MET A 66 -1.74 -0.97 -2.03
CA MET A 66 -0.77 0.09 -2.30
C MET A 66 0.67 -0.37 -2.08
N ILE A 67 0.95 -1.11 -1.00
CA ILE A 67 2.30 -1.65 -0.74
C ILE A 67 2.71 -2.59 -1.87
N GLU A 68 1.84 -3.52 -2.25
CA GLU A 68 2.12 -4.46 -3.36
C GLU A 68 2.38 -3.71 -4.67
N LYS A 69 1.58 -2.69 -4.95
CA LYS A 69 1.75 -1.86 -6.15
C LYS A 69 3.06 -1.08 -6.15
N ILE A 70 3.47 -0.54 -5.01
CA ILE A 70 4.78 0.11 -4.86
C ILE A 70 5.90 -0.91 -5.06
N ASP A 71 5.81 -2.08 -4.44
CA ASP A 71 6.82 -3.13 -4.55
C ASP A 71 6.96 -3.59 -6.01
N TYR A 72 5.85 -3.88 -6.70
CA TYR A 72 5.83 -4.24 -8.12
C TYR A 72 6.39 -3.15 -9.03
N THR A 73 5.99 -1.89 -8.80
CA THR A 73 6.48 -0.75 -9.60
C THR A 73 8.00 -0.57 -9.48
N LEU A 74 8.57 -0.89 -8.32
CA LEU A 74 10.01 -0.78 -8.09
C LEU A 74 10.79 -2.00 -8.57
N ASP A 75 10.16 -3.18 -8.59
CA ASP A 75 10.75 -4.43 -9.07
C ASP A 75 10.81 -4.50 -10.61
N ASP A 76 9.78 -4.00 -11.31
CA ASP A 76 9.73 -3.93 -12.79
C ASP A 76 10.76 -2.93 -13.38
N HIS A 77 11.32 -2.06 -12.54
CA HIS A 77 12.32 -1.05 -12.93
C HIS A 77 13.79 -1.54 -12.80
N TYR A 78 14.03 -2.83 -12.59
CA TYR A 78 15.35 -3.48 -12.50
C TYR A 78 15.59 -4.52 -13.60
#